data_AF-A0A0Q9WXF1-F1
#
_entry.id   AF-A0A0Q9WXF1-F1
#
_cell.length_a   1.000
_cell.length_b   1.000
_cell.length_c   1.000
_cell.angle_alpha   90.00
_cell.angle_beta   90.00
_cell.angle_gamma   90.00
#
_symmetry.space_group_name_H-M   'P 1'
#
loop_
_entity.id
_entity.type
_entity.pdbx_description
1 polymer ?
#
loop_
_entity_poly.entity_id
_entity_poly.type
_entity_poly.pdbx_seq_one_letter_code
_entity_poly.pdbx_strand_id
1 'polypeptide(L)' 'MPCTDSIEIQAAKKMKIEKCVLRFAKLTEHALEPVRGSAKAAGADLRSAYDIVVPARGKAIVKTDLQVQVPEGSY' A
#
# COMPACT_ATOMS: atom_id res chain seq x y z
N MET A 1 -13.22 -44.93 29.83
CA MET A 1 -13.89 -43.62 29.72
C MET A 1 -13.99 -43.05 31.13
N PRO A 2 -13.58 -41.79 31.35
CA PRO A 2 -14.07 -40.61 30.63
C PRO A 2 -12.98 -39.85 29.86
N CYS A 3 -13.36 -39.41 28.66
CA CYS A 3 -12.74 -38.30 27.94
C CYS A 3 -13.11 -36.98 28.63
N THR A 4 -12.22 -35.99 28.58
CA THR A 4 -12.49 -34.68 27.97
C THR A 4 -11.21 -33.86 27.96
N ASP A 5 -10.49 -33.94 26.84
CA ASP A 5 -9.60 -32.87 26.41
C ASP A 5 -10.49 -31.71 25.92
N SER A 6 -10.55 -30.64 26.70
CA SER A 6 -11.19 -29.39 26.29
C SER A 6 -10.17 -28.26 26.45
N ILE A 7 -9.15 -28.29 25.59
CA ILE A 7 -8.34 -27.10 25.34
C ILE A 7 -9.14 -26.24 24.35
N GLU A 8 -9.81 -25.22 24.88
CA GLU A 8 -10.42 -24.17 24.09
C GLU A 8 -9.33 -23.33 23.42
N ILE A 9 -9.04 -23.63 22.15
CA ILE A 9 -8.24 -22.77 21.29
C ILE A 9 -9.06 -21.51 21.03
N GLN A 10 -8.75 -20.45 21.79
CA GLN A 10 -9.35 -19.13 21.62
C GLN A 10 -9.17 -18.66 20.17
N ALA A 11 -10.29 -18.55 19.46
CA ALA A 11 -10.35 -18.09 18.08
C ALA A 11 -9.76 -16.69 17.97
N ALA A 12 -8.90 -16.50 16.97
CA ALA A 12 -8.22 -15.26 16.66
C ALA A 12 -9.18 -14.06 16.76
N LYS A 13 -8.85 -13.14 17.68
CA LYS A 13 -9.54 -11.87 17.91
C LYS A 13 -9.80 -11.20 16.55
N LYS A 14 -11.08 -11.12 16.14
CA LYS A 14 -11.52 -10.35 14.97
C LYS A 14 -11.10 -8.89 15.20
N MET A 15 -9.94 -8.49 14.68
CA MET A 15 -9.59 -7.09 14.53
C MET A 15 -10.66 -6.49 13.63
N LYS A 16 -11.26 -5.38 14.05
CA LYS A 16 -12.12 -4.59 13.17
C LYS A 16 -11.31 -4.34 11.90
N ILE A 17 -11.75 -4.92 10.78
CA ILE A 17 -11.21 -4.56 9.47
C ILE A 17 -11.84 -3.20 9.16
N GLU A 18 -11.34 -2.16 9.81
CA GLU A 18 -11.49 -0.83 9.26
C GLU A 18 -10.90 -0.89 7.87
N LYS A 19 -11.68 -0.43 6.89
CA LYS A 19 -11.45 -0.68 5.47
C LYS A 19 -10.00 -0.32 5.12
N CYS A 20 -9.15 -1.33 4.94
CA CYS A 20 -7.74 -1.15 4.59
C CYS A 20 -7.68 -0.76 3.11
N VAL A 21 -7.98 0.51 2.85
CA VAL A 21 -8.11 1.09 1.51
C VAL A 21 -7.04 2.16 1.37
N LEU A 22 -6.11 1.91 0.47
CA LEU A 22 -5.21 2.95 -0.03
C LEU A 22 -6.02 3.83 -0.99
N ARG A 23 -6.14 5.13 -0.68
CA ARG A 23 -6.77 6.09 -1.59
C ARG A 23 -5.70 6.95 -2.23
N PHE A 24 -5.92 7.33 -3.47
CA PHE A 24 -5.05 8.26 -4.17
C PHE A 24 -5.89 9.30 -4.93
N ALA A 25 -5.34 10.50 -5.09
CA ALA A 25 -5.93 11.56 -5.89
C ALA A 25 -4.87 12.11 -6.86
N LYS A 26 -5.26 12.27 -8.12
CA LYS A 26 -4.45 12.92 -9.15
C LYS A 26 -4.56 14.43 -8.97
N LEU A 27 -3.42 15.11 -8.81
CA LEU A 27 -3.37 16.57 -8.73
C LEU A 27 -3.36 17.24 -10.10
N THR A 28 -2.79 16.57 -11.10
CA THR A 28 -2.61 17.06 -12.47
C THR A 28 -2.96 15.96 -13.47
N GLU A 29 -3.10 16.33 -14.75
CA GLU A 29 -3.35 15.37 -15.85
C GLU A 29 -2.14 14.48 -16.14
N HIS A 30 -0.94 14.91 -15.72
CA HIS A 30 0.30 14.14 -15.86
C HIS A 30 0.42 13.02 -14.82
N ALA A 31 -0.40 13.05 -13.77
CA ALA A 31 -0.39 12.03 -12.74
C ALA A 31 -0.96 10.70 -13.27
N LEU A 32 -0.16 9.63 -13.14
CA LEU A 32 -0.52 8.28 -13.59
C LEU A 32 -1.03 7.44 -12.42
N GLU A 33 -1.96 6.53 -12.70
CA GLU A 33 -2.54 5.69 -11.64
C GLU A 33 -1.52 4.67 -11.11
N PRO A 34 -1.48 4.43 -9.79
CA PRO A 34 -0.63 3.41 -9.21
C PRO A 34 -1.16 2.03 -9.60
N VAL A 35 -0.32 1.20 -10.22
CA VAL A 35 -0.70 -0.13 -10.71
C VAL A 35 -0.10 -1.19 -9.80
N ARG A 36 -0.87 -2.23 -9.46
CA ARG A 36 -0.34 -3.39 -8.75
C ARG A 36 0.09 -4.45 -9.78
N GLY A 37 1.40 -4.68 -9.92
CA GLY A 37 1.95 -5.61 -10.92
C GLY A 37 1.55 -7.09 -10.75
N SER A 38 1.15 -7.52 -9.54
CA SER A 38 0.61 -8.87 -9.32
C SER A 38 -0.28 -8.95 -8.08
N ALA A 39 -1.11 -9.99 -7.97
CA ALA A 39 -2.02 -10.17 -6.83
C ALA A 39 -1.31 -10.19 -5.46
N LYS A 40 -0.06 -10.69 -5.42
CA LYS A 40 0.76 -10.81 -4.21
C LYS A 40 1.92 -9.80 -4.17
N ALA A 41 1.89 -8.76 -5.01
CA ALA A 41 2.90 -7.71 -4.96
C ALA A 41 2.86 -6.99 -3.60
N ALA A 42 4.03 -6.71 -3.04
CA ALA A 42 4.17 -6.02 -1.76
C ALA A 42 3.75 -4.54 -1.84
N GLY A 43 3.82 -3.93 -3.02
CA GLY A 43 3.49 -2.52 -3.25
C GLY A 43 2.76 -2.29 -4.56
N ALA A 44 2.45 -1.03 -4.82
CA ALA A 44 1.97 -0.53 -6.10
C ALA A 44 3.08 0.27 -6.78
N ASP A 45 3.15 0.17 -8.11
CA ASP A 45 4.14 0.85 -8.92
C ASP A 45 3.75 2.33 -9.08
N LEU A 46 4.68 3.22 -8.74
CA LEU A 46 4.55 4.67 -8.95
C LEU A 46 5.29 5.10 -10.21
N ARG A 47 4.72 6.04 -10.95
CA ARG A 47 5.28 6.52 -12.23
C ARG A 47 5.55 8.01 -12.16
N SER A 48 6.62 8.47 -12.80
CA SER A 48 6.96 9.89 -12.89
C SER A 48 5.90 10.63 -13.72
N ALA A 49 5.48 11.79 -13.24
CA ALA A 49 4.59 12.67 -14.00
C ALA A 49 5.34 13.43 -15.11
N TYR A 50 6.66 13.57 -14.98
CA TYR A 50 7.50 14.37 -15.88
C TYR A 50 8.79 13.64 -16.25
N ASP A 51 9.34 13.98 -17.39
CA ASP A 51 10.67 13.53 -17.80
C ASP A 51 11.75 14.31 -17.02
N ILE A 52 12.61 13.57 -16.31
CA ILE A 52 13.67 14.13 -15.47
C ILE A 52 14.95 13.33 -15.70
N VAL A 53 16.07 14.04 -15.89
CA VAL A 53 17.40 13.43 -15.98
C VAL A 53 18.08 13.50 -14.63
N VAL A 54 18.48 12.35 -14.07
CA VAL A 54 19.26 12.29 -12.83
C VAL A 54 20.75 12.44 -13.19
N PRO A 55 21.45 13.47 -12.69
CA PRO A 55 22.88 13.64 -12.98
C PRO A 55 23.70 12.49 -12.40
N ALA A 56 24.82 12.16 -13.05
CA ALA A 56 25.71 11.10 -12.58
C ALA A 56 26.22 11.39 -11.16
N ARG A 57 26.09 10.41 -10.26
CA ARG A 57 26.41 10.52 -8.83
C ARG A 57 25.63 11.61 -8.08
N GLY A 58 24.55 12.14 -8.66
CA GLY A 58 23.66 13.09 -8.02
C GLY A 58 22.36 12.46 -7.51
N LYS A 59 21.41 13.30 -7.13
CA LYS A 59 20.06 12.91 -6.68
C LYS A 59 19.04 13.86 -7.29
N ALA A 60 17.84 13.37 -7.58
CA ALA A 60 16.73 14.19 -8.05
C ALA A 60 15.44 13.79 -7.34
N ILE A 61 14.56 14.77 -7.12
CA ILE A 61 13.21 14.52 -6.60
C ILE A 61 12.29 14.34 -7.81
N VAL A 62 11.78 13.13 -7.99
CA VAL A 62 10.86 12.80 -9.07
C VAL A 62 9.43 12.93 -8.55
N LYS A 63 8.67 13.85 -9.14
CA LYS A 63 7.28 14.11 -8.75
C LYS A 63 6.34 13.15 -9.48
N THR A 64 5.38 12.61 -8.75
CA THR A 64 4.30 11.75 -9.27
C THR A 64 2.97 12.49 -9.41
N ASP A 65 2.85 13.68 -8.81
CA ASP A 65 1.62 14.48 -8.72
C ASP A 65 0.41 13.69 -8.18
N LEU A 66 0.68 12.71 -7.32
CA LEU A 66 -0.32 11.93 -6.59
C LEU A 66 -0.32 12.33 -5.12
N GLN A 67 -1.50 12.57 -4.57
CA GLN A 67 -1.71 12.51 -3.13
C GLN A 67 -2.14 11.11 -2.74
N VAL A 68 -1.57 10.58 -1.66
CA VAL A 68 -1.90 9.26 -1.14
C VAL A 68 -2.42 9.39 0.29
N GLN A 69 -3.51 8.68 0.58
CA GLN A 69 -3.99 8.44 1.92
C GLN A 69 -3.76 6.97 2.25
N VAL A 70 -2.77 6.73 3.11
CA VAL A 70 -2.46 5.39 3.61
C VAL A 70 -3.51 4.95 4.61
N PRO A 71 -3.84 3.64 4.67
CA PRO A 71 -4.73 3.12 5.69
C PRO A 71 -4.11 3.29 7.08
N GLU A 72 -4.96 3.47 8.08
CA GLU A 72 -4.53 3.66 9.46
C GLU A 72 -3.66 2.49 9.95
N GLY A 73 -2.56 2.80 10.64
CA GLY A 73 -1.61 1.81 11.13
C GLY A 73 -0.54 1.36 10.12
N SER A 74 -0.46 2.01 8.94
CA SER A 74 0.59 1.79 7.93
C SER A 74 1.36 3.08 7.58
N TYR A 75 2.52 2.94 6.93
CA TYR A 75 3.36 4.03 6.44
C TYR A 75 3.94 3.71 5.06
#